data_AF-A0A1J5RYK2-F1
#
_entry.id   AF-A0A1J5RYK2-F1
#
_cell.length_a   1.000
_cell.length_b   1.000
_cell.length_c   1.000
_cell.angle_alpha   90.00
_cell.angle_beta   90.00
_cell.angle_gamma   90.00
#
_symmetry.space_group_name_H-M   'P 1'
#
loop_
_entity.id
_entity.type
_entity.pdbx_description
1 polymer ?
#
loop_
_entity_poly.entity_id
_entity_poly.type
_entity_poly.pdbx_seq_one_letter_code
_entity_poly.pdbx_strand_id
1 'polypeptide(L)'
;MERKAEQDIARKLKVLNHAKEHGNISKTGRYFGICRETFYTWRSAYESGGNNALVNNKPCPENQTLRVPRAIEDKIVYLRSTYHFGPDMIVWHLQRYHDIKVSHTYFTELRLQETLQVSSTFVLGRILGI
;
A
#
# COMPACT_ATOMS: atom_id res chain seq x y z
N MET A 1 -1.19 13.08 -6.75
CA MET A 1 -0.98 11.66 -6.46
C MET A 1 -0.28 11.54 -5.12
N GLU A 2 0.05 10.34 -4.63
CA GLU A 2 0.87 10.22 -3.41
C GLU A 2 2.24 10.89 -3.68
N ARG A 3 2.63 11.87 -2.85
CA ARG A 3 3.87 12.68 -3.03
C ARG A 3 5.13 11.83 -3.27
N LYS A 4 5.16 10.62 -2.70
CA LYS A 4 6.25 9.66 -2.88
C LYS A 4 6.31 9.11 -4.32
N ALA A 5 5.16 8.81 -4.92
CA ALA A 5 5.09 8.32 -6.29
C ALA A 5 5.61 9.37 -7.29
N GLU A 6 5.27 10.64 -7.09
CA GLU A 6 5.77 11.74 -7.92
C GLU A 6 7.29 11.91 -7.80
N GLN A 7 7.84 11.79 -6.58
CA GLN A 7 9.29 11.80 -6.34
C GLN A 7 10.01 10.63 -7.01
N ASP A 8 9.42 9.42 -6.95
CA ASP A 8 9.97 8.23 -7.59
C ASP A 8 10.01 8.37 -9.11
N ILE A 9 8.93 8.87 -9.71
CA ILE A 9 8.85 9.14 -11.16
C ILE A 9 9.94 10.16 -11.54
N ALA A 10 10.03 11.27 -10.82
CA ALA A 10 11.00 12.33 -11.11
C ALA A 10 12.45 11.81 -11.02
N ARG A 11 12.75 11.00 -9.99
CA ARG A 11 14.07 10.38 -9.84
C ARG A 11 14.41 9.47 -11.01
N LYS A 12 13.50 8.57 -11.40
CA LYS A 12 13.74 7.61 -12.49
C LYS A 12 13.84 8.29 -13.85
N LEU A 13 13.01 9.30 -14.12
CA LEU A 13 13.10 10.12 -15.33
C LEU A 13 14.45 10.84 -15.45
N LYS A 14 14.97 11.39 -14.34
CA LYS A 14 16.29 12.04 -14.34
C LYS A 14 17.40 11.09 -14.79
N VAL A 15 17.36 9.83 -14.35
CA VAL A 15 18.34 8.80 -14.72
C VAL A 15 18.22 8.44 -16.20
N LEU A 16 16.99 8.27 -16.71
CA LEU A 16 16.76 7.95 -18.12
C LEU A 16 17.19 9.09 -19.06
N ASN A 17 16.89 10.34 -18.70
CA ASN A 17 17.30 11.52 -19.48
C ASN A 17 18.82 11.69 -19.50
N HIS A 18 19.48 11.53 -18.36
CA HIS A 18 20.94 11.60 -18.30
C HIS A 18 21.62 10.51 -19.17
N ALA A 19 21.07 9.30 -19.17
CA ALA A 19 21.57 8.22 -20.02
C ALA A 19 21.40 8.56 -21.52
N LYS A 20 20.30 9.22 -21.89
CA LYS A 20 20.02 9.67 -23.26
C LYS A 20 21.01 10.76 -23.71
N GLU A 21 21.36 11.69 -22.83
CA GLU A 21 22.32 12.76 -23.12
C GLU A 21 23.76 12.24 -23.29
N HIS A 22 24.19 11.31 -22.44
CA HIS A 22 25.58 10.86 -22.41
C HIS A 22 25.85 9.63 -23.30
N GLY A 23 24.80 8.89 -23.70
CA GLY A 23 24.91 7.65 -24.48
C GLY A 23 25.60 6.49 -23.76
N ASN A 24 26.13 6.68 -22.54
CA ASN A 24 26.86 5.66 -21.78
C ASN A 24 26.13 5.29 -20.49
N ILE A 25 25.49 4.11 -20.51
CA ILE A 25 24.71 3.56 -19.40
C ILE A 25 25.60 3.22 -18.20
N SER A 26 26.83 2.79 -18.43
CA SER A 26 27.76 2.38 -17.36
C SER A 26 28.23 3.56 -16.53
N LYS A 27 28.58 4.66 -17.20
CA LYS A 27 28.94 5.92 -16.54
C LYS A 27 27.74 6.49 -15.79
N THR A 28 26.56 6.42 -16.39
CA THR A 28 25.30 6.87 -15.76
C THR A 28 24.98 6.06 -14.50
N GLY A 29 25.08 4.73 -14.55
CA GLY A 29 24.88 3.86 -13.38
C GLY A 29 25.86 4.16 -12.24
N ARG A 30 27.15 4.40 -12.55
CA ARG A 30 28.15 4.82 -11.55
C ARG A 30 27.83 6.19 -10.93
N TYR A 31 27.35 7.14 -11.74
CA TYR A 31 27.01 8.48 -11.28
C TYR A 31 25.80 8.50 -10.34
N PHE A 32 24.75 7.73 -10.66
CA PHE A 32 23.52 7.68 -9.85
C PHE A 32 23.51 6.58 -8.78
N GLY A 33 24.52 5.70 -8.74
CA GLY A 33 24.57 4.55 -7.84
C GLY A 33 23.56 3.46 -8.16
N ILE A 34 23.32 3.20 -9.44
CA ILE A 34 22.31 2.23 -9.94
C ILE A 34 23.01 1.14 -10.74
N CYS A 35 22.61 -0.12 -10.54
CA CYS A 35 23.10 -1.23 -11.36
C CYS A 35 22.50 -1.19 -12.78
N ARG A 36 23.23 -1.73 -13.76
CA ARG A 36 22.77 -1.74 -15.17
C ARG A 36 21.43 -2.47 -15.35
N GLU A 37 21.20 -3.54 -14.60
CA GLU A 37 19.97 -4.32 -14.63
C GLU A 37 18.76 -3.46 -14.26
N THR A 38 18.83 -2.73 -13.15
CA THR A 38 17.77 -1.82 -12.70
C THR A 38 17.46 -0.76 -13.75
N PHE A 39 18.50 -0.23 -14.43
CA PHE A 39 18.31 0.72 -15.52
C PHE A 39 17.49 0.13 -16.67
N TYR A 40 17.82 -1.08 -17.14
CA TYR A 40 17.09 -1.72 -18.23
C TYR A 40 15.66 -2.09 -17.82
N THR A 41 15.44 -2.52 -16.57
CA THR A 41 14.10 -2.75 -16.04
C THR A 41 13.25 -1.48 -16.08
N TRP A 42 13.80 -0.34 -15.65
CA TRP A 42 13.08 0.94 -15.69
C TRP A 42 12.85 1.45 -17.11
N ARG A 43 13.82 1.26 -18.01
CA ARG A 43 13.67 1.63 -19.42
C ARG A 43 12.55 0.83 -20.09
N SER A 44 12.52 -0.49 -19.89
CA SER A 44 11.46 -1.37 -20.42
C SER A 44 10.09 -1.03 -19.84
N ALA A 45 10.02 -0.74 -18.53
CA ALA A 45 8.79 -0.25 -17.89
C ALA A 45 8.32 1.08 -18.48
N TYR A 46 9.24 2.02 -18.74
CA TYR A 46 8.91 3.31 -19.36
C TYR A 46 8.43 3.16 -20.81
N GLU A 47 9.05 2.28 -21.60
CA GLU A 47 8.64 2.01 -22.98
C GLU A 47 7.25 1.36 -23.06
N SER A 48 6.86 0.56 -22.06
CA SER A 48 5.56 -0.12 -22.01
C SER A 48 4.42 0.72 -21.43
N GLY A 49 4.66 1.52 -20.39
CA GLY A 49 3.60 2.21 -19.64
C GLY A 49 3.91 3.66 -19.25
N GLY A 50 4.94 4.26 -19.85
CA GLY A 50 5.31 5.66 -19.67
C GLY A 50 5.62 6.02 -18.23
N ASN A 51 5.23 7.22 -17.80
CA ASN A 51 5.50 7.73 -16.45
C ASN A 51 4.84 6.90 -15.34
N ASN A 52 3.66 6.33 -15.59
CA ASN A 52 2.91 5.60 -14.58
C ASN A 52 3.57 4.26 -14.23
N ALA A 53 4.26 3.63 -15.19
CA ALA A 53 5.01 2.39 -14.97
C ALA A 53 6.29 2.58 -14.16
N LEU A 54 6.74 3.83 -13.96
CA LEU A 54 7.90 4.15 -13.13
C LEU A 54 7.56 4.26 -11.64
N VAL A 55 6.29 4.21 -11.25
CA VAL A 55 5.91 4.22 -9.82
C VAL A 55 6.41 2.95 -9.14
N ASN A 56 7.02 3.08 -7.95
CA ASN A 56 7.38 1.91 -7.17
C ASN A 56 6.11 1.21 -6.66
N ASN A 57 5.98 -0.07 -6.98
CA ASN A 57 4.97 -0.89 -6.33
C ASN A 57 5.29 -1.03 -4.84
N LYS A 58 4.23 -1.16 -4.02
CA LYS A 58 4.40 -1.42 -2.59
C LYS A 58 5.27 -2.68 -2.42
N PRO A 59 6.26 -2.66 -1.51
CA PRO A 59 7.26 -3.73 -1.38
C PRO A 59 6.66 -5.10 -0.99
N CYS A 60 5.42 -5.13 -0.51
CA CYS A 60 4.68 -6.36 -0.27
C CYS A 60 3.32 -6.26 -0.98
N PRO A 61 3.01 -7.15 -1.94
CA PRO A 61 1.64 -7.27 -2.43
C PRO A 61 0.74 -7.75 -1.28
N GLU A 62 -0.46 -7.17 -1.17
CA GLU A 62 -1.41 -7.58 -0.14
C GLU A 62 -1.81 -9.05 -0.36
N ASN A 63 -1.46 -9.94 0.58
CA ASN A 63 -1.74 -11.37 0.46
C ASN A 63 -3.23 -11.64 0.69
N GLN A 64 -4.02 -11.62 -0.38
CA GLN A 64 -5.47 -11.79 -0.33
C GLN A 64 -5.90 -13.14 0.24
N THR A 65 -5.10 -14.20 0.07
CA THR A 65 -5.44 -15.57 0.51
C THR A 65 -5.45 -15.72 2.03
N LEU A 66 -4.58 -14.98 2.73
CA LEU A 66 -4.53 -15.00 4.19
C LEU A 66 -5.50 -13.99 4.82
N ARG A 67 -6.13 -13.15 4.01
CA ARG A 67 -7.05 -12.14 4.51
C ARG A 67 -8.39 -12.77 4.86
N VAL A 68 -8.90 -12.41 6.03
CA VAL A 68 -10.23 -12.83 6.48
C VAL A 68 -11.28 -12.26 5.51
N PRO A 69 -12.30 -13.04 5.10
CA PRO A 69 -13.37 -12.56 4.23
C PRO A 69 -14.02 -11.28 4.74
N ARG A 70 -14.31 -10.35 3.82
CA ARG A 70 -14.89 -9.03 4.14
C ARG A 70 -16.19 -9.10 4.94
N ALA A 71 -17.00 -10.13 4.71
CA ALA A 71 -18.22 -10.36 5.49
C ALA A 71 -17.97 -10.55 7.00
N ILE A 72 -16.78 -11.04 7.39
CA ILE A 72 -16.38 -11.19 8.79
C ILE A 72 -15.79 -9.87 9.31
N GLU A 73 -15.06 -9.12 8.48
CA GLU A 73 -14.60 -7.76 8.79
C GLU A 73 -15.78 -6.84 9.17
N ASP A 74 -16.83 -6.83 8.35
CA ASP A 74 -18.01 -6.00 8.57
C ASP A 74 -18.72 -6.34 9.90
N LYS A 75 -18.77 -7.64 10.25
CA LYS A 75 -19.31 -8.09 11.55
C LYS A 75 -18.46 -7.62 12.72
N ILE A 76 -17.14 -7.68 12.59
CA ILE A 76 -16.21 -7.22 13.64
C ILE A 76 -16.39 -5.71 13.86
N VAL A 77 -16.47 -4.93 12.78
CA VAL A 77 -16.72 -3.48 12.85
C VAL A 77 -18.09 -3.18 13.48
N TYR A 78 -19.13 -3.92 13.13
CA TYR A 78 -20.45 -3.80 13.74
C TYR A 78 -20.42 -4.06 15.26
N LEU A 79 -19.73 -5.12 15.70
CA LEU A 79 -19.60 -5.47 17.12
C LEU A 79 -18.81 -4.42 17.90
N ARG A 80 -17.78 -3.82 17.29
CA ARG A 80 -16.99 -2.73 17.90
C ARG A 80 -17.77 -1.42 18.00
N SER A 81 -18.54 -1.08 16.96
CA SER A 81 -19.30 0.18 16.92
C SER A 81 -20.57 0.14 17.77
N THR A 82 -21.30 -0.97 17.76
CA THR A 82 -22.58 -1.09 18.46
C THR A 82 -22.38 -1.40 19.95
N TYR A 83 -21.54 -2.39 20.25
CA TYR A 83 -21.41 -2.94 21.60
C TYR A 83 -20.08 -2.60 22.28
N HIS A 84 -19.15 -1.96 21.57
CA HIS A 84 -17.86 -1.52 22.12
C HIS A 84 -17.02 -2.68 22.68
N PHE A 85 -17.17 -3.87 22.09
CA PHE A 85 -16.47 -5.06 22.54
C PHE A 85 -14.96 -4.99 22.31
N GLY A 86 -14.21 -5.50 23.30
CA GLY A 86 -12.78 -5.76 23.15
C GLY A 86 -12.49 -6.97 22.24
N PRO A 87 -11.23 -7.15 21.81
CA PRO A 87 -10.84 -8.23 20.89
C PRO A 87 -11.27 -9.62 21.35
N ASP A 88 -11.03 -9.97 22.62
CA ASP A 88 -11.39 -11.29 23.17
C ASP A 88 -12.90 -11.53 23.17
N MET A 89 -13.68 -10.49 23.51
CA MET A 89 -15.14 -10.56 23.50
C MET A 89 -15.68 -10.78 22.09
N ILE A 90 -15.05 -10.20 21.07
CA ILE A 90 -15.43 -10.40 19.67
C ILE A 90 -15.10 -11.81 19.22
N VAL A 91 -13.90 -12.33 19.54
CA VAL A 91 -13.53 -13.72 19.24
C VAL A 91 -14.55 -14.68 19.85
N TRP A 92 -14.87 -14.48 21.13
CA TRP A 92 -15.82 -15.32 21.86
C TRP A 92 -17.23 -15.24 21.24
N HIS A 93 -17.70 -14.03 20.90
CA HIS A 93 -19.02 -13.83 20.31
C HIS A 93 -19.12 -14.50 18.93
N LEU A 94 -18.10 -14.32 18.08
CA LEU A 94 -18.04 -14.93 16.75
C LEU A 94 -18.00 -16.46 16.82
N GLN A 95 -17.20 -17.01 17.74
CA GLN A 95 -17.12 -18.46 17.91
C GLN A 95 -18.44 -19.02 18.45
N ARG A 96 -19.12 -18.34 19.38
CA ARG A 96 -20.32 -18.85 20.03
C ARG A 96 -21.58 -18.75 19.18
N TYR A 97 -21.79 -17.62 18.51
CA TYR A 97 -23.05 -17.34 17.80
C TYR A 97 -22.96 -17.50 16.29
N HIS A 98 -21.75 -17.46 15.73
CA HIS A 98 -21.54 -17.53 14.30
C HIS A 98 -20.68 -18.72 13.85
N ASP A 99 -20.16 -19.53 14.78
CA ASP A 99 -19.28 -20.69 14.53
C ASP A 99 -18.03 -20.34 13.68
N ILE A 100 -17.54 -19.11 13.82
CA ILE A 100 -16.35 -18.61 13.10
C ILE A 100 -15.18 -18.54 14.06
N LYS A 101 -14.11 -19.27 13.74
CA LYS A 101 -12.84 -19.21 14.48
C LYS A 101 -11.90 -18.18 13.87
N VAL A 102 -11.64 -17.09 14.58
CA VAL A 102 -10.70 -16.03 14.18
C VAL A 102 -9.47 -16.04 15.09
N SER A 103 -8.28 -15.84 14.52
CA SER A 103 -7.04 -15.70 15.30
C SER A 103 -7.00 -14.39 16.06
N HIS A 104 -6.50 -14.37 17.29
CA HIS A 104 -6.31 -13.14 18.06
C HIS A 104 -5.35 -12.14 17.36
N THR A 105 -4.32 -12.64 16.66
CA THR A 105 -3.34 -11.82 15.93
C THR A 105 -4.00 -10.91 14.89
N TYR A 106 -5.08 -11.38 14.26
CA TYR A 106 -5.80 -10.64 13.24
C TYR A 106 -6.37 -9.29 13.74
N PHE A 107 -6.77 -9.20 15.01
CA PHE A 107 -7.30 -7.97 15.59
C PHE A 107 -6.23 -6.89 15.78
N THR A 108 -4.97 -7.27 15.96
CA THR A 108 -3.84 -6.32 16.03
C THR A 108 -3.55 -5.69 14.67
N GLU A 109 -3.72 -6.47 13.59
CA GLU A 109 -3.49 -6.04 12.21
C GLU A 109 -4.65 -5.19 11.67
N LEU A 110 -5.90 -5.55 11.98
CA LEU A 110 -7.07 -4.76 11.60
C LEU A 110 -7.04 -3.32 12.14
N ARG A 111 -6.49 -3.12 13.34
CA ARG A 111 -6.31 -1.79 13.94
C ARG A 111 -5.44 -0.88 13.07
N LEU A 112 -4.48 -1.45 12.35
CA LEU A 112 -3.62 -0.69 11.43
C LEU A 112 -4.37 -0.34 10.13
N GLN A 113 -5.32 -1.16 9.68
CA GLN A 113 -6.09 -0.89 8.46
C GLN A 113 -7.20 0.16 8.66
N GLU A 114 -7.89 0.15 9.81
CA GLU A 114 -8.91 1.17 10.14
C GLU A 114 -8.31 2.58 10.11
N THR A 115 -7.11 2.79 10.68
CA THR A 115 -6.45 4.11 10.71
C THR A 115 -6.14 4.70 9.33
N LEU A 116 -6.03 3.86 8.30
CA LEU A 116 -5.82 4.31 6.91
C LEU A 116 -7.12 4.80 6.25
N GLN A 117 -8.29 4.32 6.69
CA GLN A 117 -9.59 4.84 6.23
C GLN A 117 -10.05 6.06 7.02
N VAL A 118 -9.86 6.09 8.35
CA VAL A 118 -10.30 7.25 9.16
C VAL A 118 -9.49 8.51 8.85
N SER A 119 -8.19 8.37 8.51
CA SER A 119 -7.36 9.51 8.09
C SER A 119 -7.78 10.11 6.74
N SER A 120 -8.32 9.31 5.81
CA SER A 120 -8.87 9.81 4.54
C SER A 120 -10.18 10.60 4.74
N THR A 121 -11.05 10.17 5.65
CA THR A 121 -12.32 10.87 5.93
C THR A 121 -12.13 12.11 6.80
N PHE A 122 -11.20 12.10 7.76
CA PHE A 122 -10.88 13.27 8.59
C PHE A 122 -10.22 14.40 7.80
N VAL A 123 -9.37 14.08 6.81
CA VAL A 123 -8.75 15.09 5.94
C VAL A 123 -9.78 15.71 5.00
N LEU A 124 -10.75 14.94 4.51
CA LEU A 124 -11.85 15.47 3.69
C LEU A 124 -12.83 16.36 4.48
N GLY A 125 -13.16 16.00 5.73
CA GLY A 125 -14.00 16.84 6.60
C GLY A 125 -13.36 18.20 6.93
N ARG A 126 -12.04 18.23 7.16
CA ARG A 126 -11.29 19.48 7.39
C ARG A 126 -11.20 20.40 6.17
N ILE A 127 -11.29 19.85 4.95
CA ILE A 127 -11.26 20.65 3.71
C ILE A 127 -12.66 21.15 3.32
N LEU A 128 -13.72 20.41 3.68
CA LEU A 128 -15.11 20.74 3.34
C LEU A 128 -15.89 21.49 4.43
N GLY A 129 -15.28 21.78 5.59
CA GLY A 129 -15.86 22.69 6.58
C GLY A 129 -17.20 22.21 7.15
N ILE A 130 -17.28 20.91 7.47
CA ILE A 130 -18.35 20.32 8.30
C ILE A 130 -17.71 19.88 9.62
#